data_AF-A0A934W6L0-F1
#
_entry.id   AF-A0A934W6L0-F1
#
_cell.length_a   1.000
_cell.length_b   1.000
_cell.length_c   1.000
_cell.angle_alpha   90.00
_cell.angle_beta   90.00
_cell.angle_gamma   90.00
#
_symmetry.space_group_name_H-M   'P 1'
#
loop_
_entity.id
_entity.type
_entity.pdbx_description
1 polymer ?
#
loop_
_entity_poly.entity_id
_entity_poly.type
_entity_poly.pdbx_seq_one_letter_code
_entity_poly.pdbx_strand_id
1 'polypeptide(L)'
;MKPFHTRLPGSRREPPGFERILLRRLPGLLVVGTLLPALYALAVQWLAPHTAAGLHDMQTAQYTAIGVVLFHWMAVMMTSLICAIVVVMKGHAVVADAYPLPDAERCERDRLRR
;
A
#
# COMPACT_ATOMS: atom_id res chain seq x y z
N MET A 1 -9.32 16.59 29.03
CA MET A 1 -9.44 16.09 27.64
C MET A 1 -9.11 14.61 27.64
N LYS A 2 -10.04 13.72 27.23
CA LYS A 2 -9.74 12.29 27.09
C LYS A 2 -8.90 12.08 25.82
N PRO A 3 -7.83 11.26 25.85
CA PRO A 3 -7.02 11.02 24.66
C PRO A 3 -7.81 10.19 23.64
N PHE A 4 -7.77 10.64 22.38
CA PHE A 4 -8.43 10.06 21.21
C PHE A 4 -7.87 8.70 20.76
N HIS A 5 -6.99 8.08 21.57
CA HIS A 5 -6.32 6.81 21.28
C HIS A 5 -6.52 5.75 22.38
N THR A 6 -7.61 5.84 23.12
CA THR A 6 -7.91 4.83 24.15
C THR A 6 -8.32 3.52 23.47
N ARG A 7 -7.57 2.44 23.70
CA ARG A 7 -7.90 1.12 23.13
C ARG A 7 -9.04 0.45 23.90
N LEU A 8 -9.83 -0.37 23.21
CA LEU A 8 -10.87 -1.17 23.86
C LEU A 8 -10.25 -2.13 24.89
N PRO A 9 -10.68 -2.12 26.16
CA PRO A 9 -10.29 -3.13 27.13
C PRO A 9 -10.78 -4.50 26.65
N GLY A 10 -9.88 -5.49 26.60
CA GLY A 10 -10.17 -6.82 26.04
C GLY A 10 -9.95 -6.98 24.54
N SER A 11 -9.41 -5.96 23.84
CA SER A 11 -9.04 -6.10 22.43
C SER A 11 -7.94 -7.14 22.22
N ARG A 12 -8.24 -8.16 21.41
CA ARG A 12 -7.27 -9.16 20.97
C ARG A 12 -6.51 -8.64 19.74
N ARG A 13 -5.18 -8.66 19.77
CA ARG A 13 -4.37 -8.39 18.58
C ARG A 13 -4.43 -9.59 17.64
N GLU A 14 -5.11 -9.42 16.51
CA GLU A 14 -4.97 -10.37 15.41
C GLU A 14 -3.61 -10.22 14.73
N PRO A 15 -3.02 -11.31 14.22
CA PRO A 15 -1.78 -11.26 13.47
C PRO A 15 -1.92 -10.31 12.26
N PRO A 16 -0.87 -9.56 11.91
CA PRO A 16 -0.90 -8.64 10.78
C PRO A 16 -1.22 -9.39 9.49
N GLY A 17 -2.27 -8.97 8.78
CA GLY A 17 -2.69 -9.57 7.51
C GLY A 17 -1.69 -9.32 6.37
N PHE A 18 -1.93 -9.98 5.23
CA PHE A 18 -1.11 -9.92 4.03
C PHE A 18 -0.86 -8.48 3.53
N GLU A 19 -1.84 -7.61 3.73
CA GLU A 19 -1.80 -6.17 3.44
C GLU A 19 -0.57 -5.47 4.06
N ARG A 20 -0.33 -5.68 5.36
CA ARG A 20 0.79 -5.04 6.07
C ARG A 20 2.14 -5.56 5.60
N ILE A 21 2.18 -6.80 5.14
CA ILE A 21 3.39 -7.40 4.57
C ILE A 21 3.65 -6.77 3.20
N LEU A 22 2.61 -6.65 2.37
CA LEU A 22 2.69 -6.04 1.05
C LEU A 22 3.10 -4.57 1.12
N LEU A 23 2.51 -3.77 2.02
CA LEU A 23 2.88 -2.37 2.25
C LEU A 23 4.35 -2.20 2.68
N ARG A 24 4.90 -3.14 3.46
CA ARG A 24 6.33 -3.09 3.84
C ARG A 24 7.28 -3.48 2.71
N ARG A 25 6.83 -4.35 1.80
CA ARG A 25 7.63 -4.81 0.64
C ARG A 25 7.55 -3.83 -0.53
N LEU A 26 6.49 -3.03 -0.59
CA LEU A 26 6.21 -2.01 -1.60
C LEU A 26 7.36 -1.03 -1.86
N PRO A 27 8.02 -0.41 -0.85
CA PRO A 27 9.18 0.46 -1.11
C PRO A 27 10.35 -0.30 -1.76
N GLY A 28 10.56 -1.57 -1.42
CA GLY A 28 11.56 -2.42 -2.06
C GLY A 28 11.22 -2.73 -3.52
N LEU A 29 9.95 -3.02 -3.82
CA LEU A 29 9.46 -3.21 -5.18
C LEU A 29 9.56 -1.93 -6.03
N LEU A 30 9.36 -0.77 -5.42
CA LEU A 30 9.53 0.52 -6.09
C LEU A 30 10.98 0.70 -6.54
N VAL A 31 11.94 0.44 -5.65
CA VAL A 31 13.38 0.53 -5.97
C VAL A 31 13.78 -0.49 -7.03
N VAL A 32 13.38 -1.75 -6.91
CA VAL A 32 13.75 -2.79 -7.89
C VAL A 32 13.16 -2.49 -9.27
N GLY A 33 11.90 -2.05 -9.33
CA GLY A 33 11.23 -1.75 -10.59
C GLY A 33 11.68 -0.46 -11.27
N THR A 34 12.35 0.47 -10.57
CA THR A 34 13.05 1.60 -11.20
C THR A 34 14.49 1.27 -11.56
N LEU A 35 15.16 0.41 -10.79
CA LEU A 35 16.55 0.03 -11.03
C LEU A 35 16.71 -0.79 -12.31
N LEU A 36 15.78 -1.71 -12.61
CA LEU A 36 15.80 -2.54 -13.81
C LEU A 36 15.80 -1.72 -15.12
N PRO A 37 14.84 -0.80 -15.36
CA PRO A 37 14.81 0.00 -16.57
C PRO A 37 15.95 1.03 -16.64
N ALA A 38 16.44 1.52 -15.48
CA ALA A 38 17.63 2.37 -15.45
C ALA A 38 18.89 1.62 -15.91
N LEU A 39 19.08 0.38 -15.45
CA LEU A 39 20.18 -0.49 -15.91
C LEU A 39 20.06 -0.81 -17.40
N TYR A 40 18.84 -1.08 -17.89
CA TYR A 40 18.60 -1.31 -19.32
C TYR A 40 19.00 -0.10 -20.17
N ALA A 41 18.58 1.11 -19.80
CA ALA A 41 18.93 2.34 -20.51
C ALA A 41 20.44 2.64 -20.49
N LEU A 42 21.14 2.29 -19.40
CA LEU A 42 22.60 2.40 -19.29
C LEU A 42 23.33 1.38 -20.17
N ALA A 43 22.84 0.14 -20.23
CA ALA A 43 23.41 -0.90 -21.07
C ALA A 43 23.31 -0.52 -22.56
N VAL A 44 22.14 -0.04 -23.01
CA VAL A 44 21.97 0.41 -24.40
C VAL A 44 22.90 1.60 -24.71
N GLN A 45 23.13 2.49 -23.74
CA GLN A 45 24.06 3.61 -23.93
C GLN A 45 25.52 3.17 -24.15
N TRP A 46 25.95 2.09 -23.50
CA TRP A 46 27.31 1.58 -23.61
C TRP A 46 27.57 0.78 -24.89
N LEU A 47 26.54 0.09 -25.41
CA LEU A 47 26.68 -0.82 -26.55
C LEU A 47 26.34 -0.18 -27.90
N ALA A 48 25.64 0.96 -27.93
CA ALA A 48 25.17 1.53 -29.18
C ALA A 48 26.32 2.18 -29.99
N PRO A 49 26.50 1.82 -31.27
CA PRO A 49 27.48 2.47 -32.14
C PRO A 49 27.04 3.90 -32.49
N HIS A 50 28.00 4.81 -32.65
CA HIS A 50 27.77 6.22 -33.03
C HIS A 50 27.39 6.38 -34.52
N THR A 51 26.32 5.70 -34.94
CA THR A 51 25.72 5.80 -36.28
C THR A 51 24.30 6.35 -36.16
N ALA A 52 23.75 6.92 -37.24
CA ALA A 52 22.38 7.46 -37.23
C ALA A 52 21.32 6.40 -36.84
N ALA A 53 21.55 5.14 -37.19
CA ALA A 53 20.72 4.01 -36.75
C ALA A 53 20.88 3.73 -35.24
N GLY A 54 22.11 3.76 -34.71
CA GLY A 54 22.36 3.58 -33.27
C GLY A 54 21.77 4.70 -32.41
N LEU A 55 21.72 5.93 -32.91
CA LEU A 55 21.05 7.07 -32.25
C LEU A 55 19.53 6.86 -32.15
N HIS A 56 18.90 6.29 -33.19
CA HIS A 56 17.48 5.99 -33.17
C HIS A 56 17.15 4.88 -32.15
N ASP A 57 17.94 3.81 -32.12
CA ASP A 57 17.78 2.71 -31.15
C ASP A 57 18.00 3.16 -29.70
N MET A 58 18.95 4.08 -29.45
CA MET A 58 19.11 4.68 -28.12
C MET A 58 17.86 5.46 -27.69
N GLN A 59 17.28 6.27 -28.59
CA GLN A 59 16.10 7.07 -28.27
C GLN A 59 14.87 6.19 -28.01
N THR A 60 14.63 5.17 -28.84
CA THR A 60 13.51 4.25 -28.63
C THR A 60 13.65 3.51 -27.31
N ALA A 61 14.84 3.00 -26.98
CA ALA A 61 15.13 2.36 -25.71
C ALA A 61 14.88 3.29 -24.50
N GLN A 62 15.25 4.57 -24.60
CA GLN A 62 15.00 5.57 -23.57
C GLN A 62 13.51 5.84 -23.36
N TYR A 63 12.74 6.03 -24.45
CA TYR A 63 11.30 6.24 -24.34
C TYR A 63 10.58 5.01 -23.75
N THR A 64 10.98 3.80 -24.14
CA THR A 64 10.45 2.57 -23.55
C THR A 64 10.79 2.47 -22.06
N ALA A 65 12.03 2.77 -21.66
CA ALA A 65 12.44 2.76 -20.26
C ALA A 65 11.63 3.76 -19.42
N ILE A 66 11.43 4.98 -19.92
CA ILE A 66 10.61 6.00 -19.24
C ILE A 66 9.15 5.54 -19.13
N GLY A 67 8.57 4.99 -20.20
CA GLY A 67 7.21 4.48 -20.20
C GLY A 67 6.98 3.38 -19.16
N VAL A 68 7.91 2.43 -19.07
CA VAL A 68 7.86 1.35 -18.07
C VAL A 68 7.98 1.89 -16.65
N VAL A 69 8.88 2.86 -16.40
CA VAL A 69 9.03 3.48 -15.08
C VAL A 69 7.75 4.18 -14.65
N LEU A 70 7.14 4.98 -15.52
CA LEU A 70 5.90 5.68 -15.22
C LEU A 70 4.74 4.70 -14.95
N PHE A 71 4.61 3.66 -15.79
CA PHE A 71 3.62 2.60 -15.58
C PHE A 71 3.82 1.91 -14.21
N HIS A 72 5.06 1.56 -13.87
CA HIS A 72 5.40 0.92 -12.60
C HIS A 72 5.05 1.81 -11.41
N TRP A 73 5.38 3.11 -11.47
CA TRP A 73 5.03 4.05 -10.40
C TRP A 73 3.53 4.16 -10.17
N MET A 74 2.73 4.23 -11.25
CA MET A 74 1.28 4.29 -11.14
C MET A 74 0.70 2.98 -10.54
N ALA A 75 1.20 1.82 -10.98
CA ALA A 75 0.78 0.52 -10.45
C ALA A 75 1.12 0.37 -8.96
N VAL A 76 2.32 0.79 -8.54
CA VAL A 76 2.76 0.81 -7.14
C VAL A 76 1.87 1.74 -6.31
N MET A 77 1.64 2.96 -6.77
CA MET A 77 0.79 3.93 -6.06
C MET A 77 -0.64 3.41 -5.89
N MET A 78 -1.22 2.82 -6.93
CA MET A 78 -2.56 2.23 -6.86
C MET A 78 -2.63 1.08 -5.87
N THR A 79 -1.64 0.18 -5.90
CA THR A 79 -1.55 -0.96 -4.97
C THR A 79 -1.38 -0.48 -3.52
N SER A 80 -0.54 0.54 -3.31
CA SER A 80 -0.34 1.16 -2.00
C SER A 80 -1.64 1.78 -1.48
N LEU A 81 -2.39 2.48 -2.34
CA LEU A 81 -3.66 3.08 -1.97
C LEU A 81 -4.68 2.03 -1.55
N ILE A 82 -4.86 0.98 -2.35
CA ILE A 82 -5.79 -0.13 -2.03
C ILE A 82 -5.40 -0.74 -0.69
N CYS A 83 -4.12 -1.04 -0.49
CA CYS A 83 -3.66 -1.66 0.73
C CYS A 83 -3.82 -0.74 1.97
N ALA A 84 -3.60 0.57 1.81
CA ALA A 84 -3.84 1.56 2.85
C ALA A 84 -5.32 1.61 3.24
N ILE A 85 -6.22 1.55 2.26
CA ILE A 85 -7.68 1.50 2.49
C ILE A 85 -8.03 0.27 3.34
N VAL A 86 -7.54 -0.93 3.00
CA VAL A 86 -7.90 -2.12 3.79
C VAL A 86 -7.35 -2.05 5.22
N VAL A 87 -6.14 -1.50 5.41
CA VAL A 87 -5.59 -1.25 6.76
C VAL A 87 -6.47 -0.28 7.57
N VAL A 88 -7.03 0.74 6.92
CA VAL A 88 -7.98 1.67 7.55
C VAL A 88 -9.30 0.97 7.87
N MET A 89 -9.85 0.20 6.93
CA MET A 89 -11.10 -0.57 7.11
C MET A 89 -11.00 -1.57 8.26
N LYS A 90 -9.86 -2.27 8.38
CA LYS A 90 -9.65 -3.19 9.48
C LYS A 90 -9.52 -2.47 10.82
N GLY A 91 -9.01 -1.23 10.80
CA GLY A 91 -8.93 -0.34 11.96
C GLY A 91 -8.06 -0.89 13.11
N HIS A 92 -7.64 -0.01 14.02
CA HIS A 92 -7.21 -0.48 15.34
C HIS A 92 -8.44 -0.49 16.23
N ALA A 93 -8.50 -1.37 17.23
CA ALA A 93 -9.57 -1.38 18.22
C ALA A 93 -9.45 -0.15 19.14
N VAL A 94 -9.87 1.00 18.62
CA VAL A 94 -10.03 2.26 19.35
C VAL A 94 -11.47 2.30 19.85
N VAL A 95 -11.67 2.83 21.06
CA VAL A 95 -13.00 3.03 21.63
C VAL A 95 -13.82 3.92 20.70
N ALA A 96 -14.86 3.33 20.11
CA ALA A 96 -15.87 4.07 19.38
C ALA A 96 -16.73 4.87 20.38
N ASP A 97 -17.27 6.00 19.92
CA ASP A 97 -18.24 6.75 20.70
C ASP A 97 -19.43 5.85 21.02
N ALA A 98 -19.75 5.75 22.32
CA ALA A 98 -20.89 4.97 22.76
C ALA A 98 -22.18 5.64 22.28
N TYR A 99 -22.82 5.07 21.28
CA TYR A 99 -24.17 5.47 20.90
C TYR A 99 -25.16 4.93 21.93
N PRO A 100 -26.15 5.74 22.39
CA PRO A 100 -27.20 5.23 23.26
C PRO A 100 -27.99 4.16 22.50
N LEU A 101 -27.92 2.91 22.98
CA LEU A 101 -28.67 1.79 22.42
C LEU A 101 -30.08 1.79 23.05
N PRO A 102 -31.16 2.03 22.30
CA PRO A 102 -32.51 2.16 22.85
C PRO A 102 -32.99 0.92 23.62
N ASP A 103 -32.50 -0.27 23.24
CA ASP A 103 -32.88 -1.56 23.84
C ASP A 103 -31.83 -2.12 24.82
N ALA A 104 -30.83 -1.33 25.23
CA ALA A 104 -29.81 -1.80 26.19
C ALA A 104 -30.43 -2.36 27.48
N GLU A 105 -31.46 -1.69 27.99
CA GLU A 105 -32.17 -2.09 29.21
C GLU A 105 -32.97 -3.39 29.04
N ARG A 106 -33.44 -3.69 27.82
CA ARG A 106 -34.16 -4.94 27.52
C ARG A 106 -33.18 -6.12 27.54
N CYS A 107 -32.00 -5.95 26.95
CA CYS A 107 -30.96 -6.97 26.92
C CYS A 107 -30.42 -7.30 28.34
N GLU A 108 -30.27 -6.29 29.20
CA GLU A 108 -29.83 -6.49 30.59
C GLU A 108 -30.89 -7.20 31.43
N ARG A 109 -32.17 -6.87 31.25
CA ARG A 109 -33.30 -7.58 31.87
C ARG A 109 -33.33 -9.07 31.51
N ASP A 110 -33.07 -9.42 30.25
CA ASP A 110 -33.09 -10.82 29.78
C ASP A 110 -31.87 -11.60 30.26
N ARG A 111 -30.71 -10.94 30.45
CA ARG A 111 -29.51 -11.55 31.05
C ARG A 111 -29.70 -11.94 32.51
N LEU A 112 -30.40 -11.12 33.28
CA LEU A 112 -30.68 -11.38 34.70
C LEU A 112 -31.77 -12.44 34.93
N ARG A 113 -32.51 -12.81 33.88
CA ARG A 113 -33.58 -13.82 33.91
C ARG A 113 -33.11 -15.24 33.50
N ARG A 114 -31.87 -15.39 33.05
CA ARG A 114 -31.24 -16.70 32.75
C ARG A 114 -30.27 -17.07 33.87
#